data_AF-A0A7K7BA70-F1
#
_entry.id   AF-A0A7K7BA70-F1
#
_cell.length_a   1.000
_cell.length_b   1.000
_cell.length_c   1.000
_cell.angle_alpha   90.00
_cell.angle_beta   90.00
_cell.angle_gamma   90.00
#
_symmetry.space_group_name_H-M   'P 1'
#
loop_
_entity.id
_entity.type
_entity.pdbx_description
1 polymer ?
#
loop_
_entity_poly.entity_id
_entity_poly.type
_entity_poly.pdbx_seq_one_letter_code
_entity_poly.pdbx_strand_id
1 'polypeptide(L)'
;PQVADGLLKVQVALGNVASKRERIKILYKKIDDVIKYLDPQYIDRMAVPDAMKLQFILAEEQLIPAQAALLEQVKNLQPILDSPCIQAVPDHAAKLQRLSQIHIQQQ
;
A
#
# COMPACT_ATOMS: atom_id res chain seq x y z
N PRO A 1 -39.40 33.14 48.59
CA PRO A 1 -38.36 32.12 48.89
C PRO A 1 -38.57 30.74 48.20
N GLN A 2 -39.79 30.19 48.13
CA GLN A 2 -40.05 28.85 47.56
C GLN A 2 -39.82 28.73 46.04
N VAL A 3 -40.12 29.80 45.28
CA VAL A 3 -39.96 29.80 43.81
C VAL A 3 -38.49 29.80 43.39
N ALA A 4 -37.64 30.53 44.12
CA ALA A 4 -36.20 30.57 43.87
C ALA A 4 -35.52 29.22 44.13
N ASP A 5 -35.96 28.51 45.17
CA ASP A 5 -35.45 27.18 45.51
C ASP A 5 -35.93 26.09 44.51
N GLY A 6 -37.16 26.23 43.98
CA GLY A 6 -37.65 25.42 42.87
C GLY A 6 -36.86 25.63 41.57
N LEU A 7 -36.54 26.89 41.25
CA LEU A 7 -35.75 27.24 40.07
C LEU A 7 -34.32 26.67 40.16
N LEU A 8 -33.71 26.73 41.35
CA LEU A 8 -32.38 26.16 41.59
C LEU A 8 -32.35 24.65 41.38
N LYS A 9 -33.38 23.93 41.87
CA LYS A 9 -33.51 22.48 41.66
C LYS A 9 -33.68 22.11 40.20
N VAL A 10 -34.46 22.89 39.44
CA VAL A 10 -34.64 22.69 38.00
C VAL A 10 -33.34 22.95 37.25
N GLN A 11 -32.58 23.98 37.63
CA GLN A 11 -31.26 24.26 37.03
C GLN A 11 -30.25 23.15 37.30
N VAL A 12 -30.19 22.62 38.52
CA VAL A 12 -29.34 21.47 38.87
C VAL A 12 -29.77 20.21 38.12
N ALA A 13 -31.07 19.95 38.02
CA ALA A 13 -31.62 18.83 37.25
C ALA A 13 -31.28 18.93 35.76
N LEU A 14 -31.44 20.13 35.16
CA LEU A 14 -31.07 20.41 33.77
C LEU A 14 -29.56 20.25 33.54
N GLY A 15 -28.72 20.75 34.44
CA GLY A 15 -27.26 20.58 34.37
C GLY A 15 -26.84 19.11 34.48
N ASN A 16 -27.52 18.33 35.32
CA ASN A 16 -27.29 16.90 35.45
C ASN A 16 -27.73 16.13 34.20
N VAL A 17 -28.84 16.52 33.56
CA VAL A 17 -29.29 15.89 32.31
C VAL A 17 -28.36 16.24 31.14
N ALA A 18 -27.94 17.51 31.04
CA ALA A 18 -27.00 17.96 30.02
C ALA A 18 -25.63 17.28 30.15
N SER A 19 -25.08 17.20 31.36
CA SER A 19 -23.80 16.53 31.61
C SER A 19 -23.84 15.02 31.37
N LYS A 20 -24.95 14.34 31.71
CA LYS A 20 -25.16 12.91 31.38
C LYS A 20 -25.19 12.69 29.88
N ARG A 21 -25.87 13.54 29.11
CA ARG A 21 -25.87 13.45 27.64
C ARG A 21 -24.47 13.61 27.05
N GLU A 22 -23.68 14.57 27.55
CA GLU A 22 -22.33 14.78 27.03
C GLU A 22 -21.38 13.62 27.39
N ARG A 23 -21.52 13.05 28.59
CA ARG A 23 -20.79 11.84 29.00
C ARG A 23 -21.13 10.64 28.12
N ILE A 24 -22.41 10.44 27.80
CA ILE A 24 -22.85 9.36 26.91
C ILE A 24 -22.25 9.56 25.52
N LYS A 25 -22.25 10.78 24.99
CA LYS A 25 -21.65 11.11 23.69
C LYS A 25 -20.15 10.83 23.63
N ILE A 26 -19.41 11.18 24.69
CA ILE A 26 -17.97 10.84 24.79
C ILE A 26 -17.78 9.32 24.86
N LEU A 27 -18.64 8.62 25.61
CA LEU A 27 -18.55 7.17 25.74
C LEU A 27 -18.80 6.47 24.40
N TYR A 28 -19.79 6.91 23.63
CA TYR A 28 -20.04 6.39 22.28
C TYR A 28 -18.86 6.59 21.34
N LYS A 29 -18.25 7.79 21.33
CA LYS A 29 -17.02 8.03 20.56
C LYS A 29 -15.87 7.11 20.98
N LYS A 30 -15.71 6.90 22.30
CA LYS A 30 -14.71 5.97 22.82
C LYS A 30 -14.99 4.52 22.46
N ILE A 31 -16.25 4.11 22.31
CA ILE A 31 -16.61 2.76 21.88
C ILE A 31 -16.15 2.53 20.44
N ASP A 32 -16.38 3.49 19.54
CA ASP A 32 -15.88 3.41 18.16
C ASP A 32 -14.34 3.33 18.12
N ASP A 33 -13.66 4.14 18.94
CA ASP A 33 -12.21 4.08 19.08
C ASP A 33 -11.76 2.71 19.61
N VAL A 34 -12.41 2.17 20.65
CA VAL A 34 -12.08 0.86 21.24
C VAL A 34 -12.30 -0.27 20.24
N ILE A 35 -13.38 -0.24 19.46
CA ILE A 35 -13.62 -1.21 18.37
C ILE A 35 -12.50 -1.14 17.33
N LYS A 36 -12.05 0.07 16.98
CA LYS A 36 -10.93 0.28 16.05
C LYS A 36 -9.59 -0.24 16.60
N TYR A 37 -9.34 -0.08 17.90
CA TYR A 37 -8.12 -0.60 18.56
C TYR A 37 -8.16 -2.12 18.79
N LEU A 38 -9.35 -2.73 18.79
CA LEU A 38 -9.53 -4.19 18.91
C LEU A 38 -9.35 -4.92 17.57
N ASP A 39 -9.30 -4.22 16.44
CA ASP A 39 -8.98 -4.83 15.15
C ASP A 39 -7.50 -5.26 15.15
N PRO A 40 -7.19 -6.57 15.08
CA PRO A 40 -5.81 -7.07 15.06
C PRO A 40 -5.01 -6.48 13.90
N GLN A 41 -5.68 -6.17 12.78
CA GLN A 41 -5.04 -5.58 11.60
C GLN A 41 -4.63 -4.11 11.82
N TYR A 42 -5.23 -3.42 12.80
CA TYR A 42 -4.88 -2.05 13.14
C TYR A 42 -3.58 -1.98 13.93
N ILE A 43 -3.39 -2.87 14.90
CA ILE A 43 -2.15 -2.95 15.70
C ILE A 43 -0.99 -3.48 14.85
N ASP A 44 -1.22 -4.52 14.04
CA ASP A 44 -0.18 -5.14 13.21
C ASP A 44 0.32 -4.21 12.08
N ARG A 45 -0.52 -3.28 11.60
CA ARG A 45 -0.11 -2.29 10.58
C ARG A 45 0.47 -1.00 11.15
N MET A 46 0.10 -0.60 12.37
CA MET A 46 0.52 0.71 12.91
C MET A 46 1.93 0.71 13.51
N ALA A 47 2.42 -0.43 14.00
CA ALA A 47 3.66 -0.43 14.76
C ALA A 47 4.53 -1.62 14.37
N VAL A 48 5.19 -1.54 13.21
CA VAL A 48 6.49 -2.22 13.09
C VAL A 48 7.41 -1.46 14.05
N PRO A 49 7.84 -2.05 15.19
CA PRO A 49 8.69 -1.36 16.14
C PRO A 49 9.98 -0.92 15.45
N ASP A 50 10.54 0.23 15.80
CA ASP A 50 11.74 0.74 15.11
C ASP A 50 12.94 -0.22 15.20
N ALA A 51 13.01 -1.00 16.29
CA ALA A 51 13.98 -2.09 16.44
C ALA A 51 13.78 -3.21 15.39
N MET A 52 12.53 -3.54 15.02
CA MET A 52 12.25 -4.49 13.96
C MET A 52 12.57 -3.92 12.58
N LYS A 53 12.34 -2.62 12.32
CA LYS A 53 12.73 -1.99 11.05
C LYS A 53 14.24 -2.10 10.84
N LEU A 54 15.03 -1.84 11.88
CA LEU A 54 16.49 -1.97 11.82
C LEU A 54 16.91 -3.42 11.54
N GLN A 55 16.34 -4.39 12.29
CA GLN A 55 16.65 -5.80 12.06
C GLN A 55 16.23 -6.30 10.69
N PHE A 56 15.12 -5.80 10.16
CA PHE A 56 14.64 -6.12 8.81
C PHE A 56 15.61 -5.59 7.75
N ILE A 57 16.03 -4.32 7.87
CA ILE A 57 17.02 -3.73 6.95
C ILE A 57 18.36 -4.48 7.02
N LEU A 58 18.82 -4.84 8.21
CA LEU A 58 20.07 -5.59 8.38
C LEU A 58 19.96 -7.04 7.86
N ALA A 59 18.81 -7.69 8.05
CA ALA A 59 18.57 -9.02 7.51
C ALA A 59 18.49 -9.03 5.98
N GLU A 60 17.95 -7.96 5.39
CA GLU A 60 17.85 -7.80 3.94
C GLU A 60 19.01 -7.00 3.32
N GLU A 61 20.03 -6.64 4.09
CA GLU A 61 21.13 -5.76 3.66
C GLU A 61 21.87 -6.30 2.43
N GLN A 62 21.98 -7.63 2.31
CA GLN A 62 22.59 -8.28 1.14
C GLN A 62 21.60 -8.49 -0.01
N LEU A 63 20.31 -8.60 0.30
CA LEU A 63 19.25 -8.88 -0.67
C LEU A 63 18.86 -7.63 -1.45
N ILE A 64 18.79 -6.47 -0.79
CA ILE A 64 18.49 -5.17 -1.37
C ILE A 64 19.47 -4.80 -2.52
N PRO A 65 20.81 -4.78 -2.32
CA PRO A 65 21.75 -4.46 -3.38
C PRO A 65 21.79 -5.53 -4.47
N ALA A 66 21.63 -6.82 -4.12
CA ALA A 66 21.55 -7.90 -5.11
C ALA A 66 20.34 -7.73 -6.04
N GLN A 67 19.17 -7.41 -5.49
CA GLN A 67 17.98 -7.11 -6.30
C GLN A 67 18.13 -5.82 -7.10
N ALA A 68 18.73 -4.78 -6.53
CA ALA A 68 18.99 -3.53 -7.26
C ALA A 68 19.90 -3.77 -8.48
N ALA A 69 20.98 -4.54 -8.33
CA ALA A 69 21.89 -4.88 -9.42
C ALA A 69 21.21 -5.71 -10.52
N LEU A 70 20.36 -6.68 -10.14
CA LEU A 70 19.56 -7.45 -11.10
C LEU A 70 18.54 -6.56 -11.83
N LEU A 71 17.90 -5.64 -11.13
CA LEU A 71 16.93 -4.73 -11.71
C LEU A 71 17.59 -3.74 -12.67
N GLU A 72 18.81 -3.28 -12.36
CA GLU A 72 19.61 -2.47 -13.25
C GLU A 72 20.01 -3.24 -14.53
N GLN A 73 20.38 -4.51 -14.42
CA GLN A 73 20.62 -5.36 -15.59
C GLN A 73 19.37 -5.48 -16.47
N VAL A 74 18.21 -5.73 -15.88
CA VAL A 74 16.94 -5.81 -16.62
C VAL A 74 16.63 -4.48 -17.32
N LYS A 75 16.84 -3.35 -16.64
CA LYS A 75 16.66 -2.01 -17.23
C LYS A 75 17.59 -1.78 -18.41
N ASN A 76 18.85 -2.23 -18.33
CA ASN A 76 19.81 -2.12 -19.42
C ASN A 76 19.47 -3.01 -20.62
N LEU A 77 18.76 -4.12 -20.40
CA LEU A 77 18.30 -5.04 -21.45
C LEU A 77 16.98 -4.60 -22.10
N GLN A 78 16.19 -3.76 -21.44
CA GLN A 78 14.94 -3.21 -21.98
C GLN A 78 15.05 -2.64 -23.42
N PRO A 79 16.05 -1.81 -23.78
CA PRO A 79 16.17 -1.27 -25.13
C PRO A 79 16.49 -2.32 -26.22
N ILE A 80 16.92 -3.52 -25.84
CA ILE A 80 17.20 -4.60 -26.82
C ILE A 80 15.90 -5.17 -27.39
N LEU A 81 14.80 -5.13 -26.61
CA LEU A 81 13.49 -5.61 -27.06
C LEU A 81 12.96 -4.78 -28.23
N ASP A 82 13.24 -3.48 -28.24
CA ASP A 82 12.87 -2.56 -29.32
C ASP A 82 13.94 -2.45 -30.41
N SER A 83 14.93 -3.34 -30.42
CA SER A 83 16.02 -3.30 -31.39
C SER A 83 15.50 -3.44 -32.83
N PRO A 84 15.94 -2.56 -33.76
CA PRO A 84 15.53 -2.63 -35.16
C PRO A 84 15.95 -3.95 -35.83
N CYS A 85 16.97 -4.63 -35.30
CA CYS A 85 17.37 -5.96 -35.77
C CYS A 85 16.30 -7.03 -35.54
N ILE A 86 15.57 -6.95 -34.41
CA ILE A 86 14.46 -7.86 -34.11
C ILE A 86 13.25 -7.53 -34.99
N GLN A 87 13.01 -6.24 -35.24
CA GLN A 87 11.92 -5.79 -36.11
C GLN A 87 12.15 -6.13 -37.58
N ALA A 88 13.40 -6.15 -38.05
CA ALA A 88 13.77 -6.44 -39.44
C ALA A 88 13.81 -7.94 -39.80
N VAL A 89 13.56 -8.84 -38.84
CA VAL A 89 13.57 -10.30 -39.04
C VAL A 89 12.60 -10.76 -40.15
N PRO A 90 11.35 -10.27 -40.26
CA PRO A 90 10.43 -10.69 -41.32
C PRO A 90 10.94 -10.37 -42.72
N ASP A 91 11.57 -9.20 -42.89
CA ASP A 91 12.13 -8.78 -44.19
C ASP A 91 13.30 -9.67 -44.62
N HIS A 92 14.10 -10.10 -43.64
CA HIS A 92 15.24 -10.99 -43.88
C HIS A 92 14.77 -12.42 -44.14
N ALA A 93 13.72 -12.87 -43.46
CA ALA A 93 13.09 -14.17 -43.69
C ALA A 93 12.53 -14.29 -45.12
N ALA A 94 11.88 -13.24 -45.65
CA ALA A 94 11.38 -13.24 -47.03
C ALA A 94 12.50 -13.38 -48.07
N LYS A 95 13.62 -12.67 -47.86
CA LYS A 95 14.82 -12.78 -48.72
C LYS A 95 15.46 -14.17 -48.62
N LEU A 96 15.55 -14.73 -47.41
CA LEU A 96 16.08 -16.07 -47.14
C LEU A 96 15.21 -17.14 -47.80
N GLN A 97 13.89 -17.04 -47.71
CA GLN A 97 12.95 -17.97 -48.33
C GLN A 97 13.10 -17.99 -49.85
N ARG A 98 13.24 -16.80 -50.48
CA ARG A 98 13.48 -16.70 -51.92
C ARG A 98 14.81 -17.35 -52.31
N LEU A 99 15.88 -17.10 -51.55
CA LEU A 99 17.18 -17.74 -51.78
C LEU A 99 17.10 -19.26 -51.62
N SER A 100 16.42 -19.75 -50.59
CA SER A 100 16.20 -21.19 -50.38
C SER A 100 15.47 -21.83 -51.56
N GLN A 101 14.44 -21.16 -52.10
CA GLN A 101 13.69 -21.68 -53.25
C GLN A 101 14.54 -21.71 -54.53
N ILE A 102 15.38 -20.71 -54.75
CA ILE A 102 16.35 -20.70 -55.85
C ILE A 102 17.39 -21.81 -55.67
N HIS A 103 17.89 -22.02 -54.46
CA HIS A 103 18.87 -23.06 -54.16
C HIS A 103 18.29 -24.47 -54.44
N ILE A 104 17.05 -24.72 -54.03
CA ILE A 104 16.35 -25.98 -54.32
C ILE A 104 16.18 -26.22 -55.84
N GLN A 105 16.03 -25.16 -56.63
CA GLN A 105 15.96 -25.27 -58.10
C GLN A 105 17.33 -25.47 -58.77
N GLN A 106 18.42 -25.14 -58.09
CA GLN A 106 19.79 -25.29 -58.60
C GLN A 106 20.44 -26.63 -58.22
N GLN A 107 19.91 -27.36 -57.23
CA GLN A 107 20.28 -28.74 -56.88
C GLN A 107 19.49 -29.75 -57.70
#